data_AF-A0A1I2DH21-F1
#
_entry.id   AF-A0A1I2DH21-F1
#
_cell.length_a   1.000
_cell.length_b   1.000
_cell.length_c   1.000
_cell.angle_alpha   90.00
_cell.angle_beta   90.00
_cell.angle_gamma   90.00
#
_symmetry.space_group_name_H-M   'P 1'
#
loop_
_entity.id
_entity.type
_entity.pdbx_description
1 polymer ?
#
loop_
_entity_poly.entity_id
_entity_poly.type
_entity_poly.pdbx_seq_one_letter_code
_entity_poly.pdbx_strand_id
1 'polypeptide(L)'
;MVTPFHQRMAELWLQSKKRKLSPDEATELEQCQQLNVNYVSEAAYLANMSLLASMSKDINWQHEICKEIEQFQLTGKRKKSGTAGAE
;
A
#
# COMPACT_ATOMS: atom_id res chain seq x y z
N MET A 1 -6.20 6.75 -3.21
CA MET A 1 -6.60 7.39 -1.94
C MET A 1 -5.36 7.94 -1.27
N VAL A 2 -5.42 9.17 -0.74
CA VAL A 2 -4.31 9.74 0.05
C VAL A 2 -4.49 9.28 1.49
N THR A 3 -3.47 8.68 2.08
CA THR A 3 -3.49 8.21 3.48
C THR A 3 -2.83 9.26 4.36
N PRO A 4 -3.03 9.23 5.69
CA PRO A 4 -2.40 10.19 6.59
C PRO A 4 -0.86 10.23 6.46
N PHE A 5 -0.21 9.08 6.25
CA PHE A 5 1.24 9.02 6.07
C PHE A 5 1.71 9.58 4.72
N HIS A 6 0.91 9.49 3.64
CA HIS A 6 1.22 10.18 2.38
C HIS A 6 1.19 11.71 2.58
N GLN A 7 0.18 12.22 3.27
CA GLN A 7 0.08 13.64 3.58
C GLN A 7 1.25 14.11 4.47
N ARG A 8 1.52 13.38 5.56
CA ARG A 8 2.59 13.75 6.49
C ARG A 8 3.97 13.73 5.84
N MET A 9 4.23 12.74 4.98
CA MET A 9 5.46 12.68 4.20
C MET A 9 5.63 13.90 3.29
N ALA A 10 4.55 14.34 2.62
CA ALA A 10 4.59 15.53 1.77
C ALA A 10 4.85 16.81 2.58
N GLU A 11 4.22 16.94 3.76
CA GLU A 11 4.46 18.07 4.68
C GLU A 11 5.93 18.13 5.14
N LEU A 12 6.48 17.01 5.59
CA LEU A 12 7.88 16.92 6.03
C LEU A 12 8.85 17.22 4.88
N TRP A 13 8.56 16.74 3.67
CA TRP A 13 9.35 17.07 2.49
C TRP A 13 9.31 18.58 2.18
N LEU A 14 8.15 19.22 2.24
CA LEU A 14 8.04 20.67 2.04
C LEU A 14 8.80 21.46 3.11
N GLN A 15 8.78 21.01 4.37
CA GLN A 15 9.56 21.61 5.44
C GLN A 15 11.07 21.45 5.20
N SER A 16 11.50 20.28 4.72
CA SER A 16 12.90 20.01 4.40
C SER A 16 13.45 20.90 3.27
N LYS A 17 12.58 21.46 2.42
CA LYS A 17 12.96 22.46 1.39
C LYS A 17 13.14 23.86 1.95
N LYS A 18 12.54 24.18 3.09
CA LYS A 18 12.62 25.50 3.72
C LYS A 18 13.73 25.57 4.76
N ARG A 19 13.96 24.48 5.49
CA ARG A 19 14.98 24.36 6.53
C ARG A 19 15.42 22.91 6.69
N LYS A 20 16.52 22.70 7.41
CA LYS A 20 16.90 21.36 7.87
C LYS A 20 15.82 20.81 8.82
N LEU A 21 15.49 19.53 8.66
CA LEU A 21 14.59 18.82 9.57
C LEU A 21 15.28 18.63 10.93
N SER A 22 14.48 18.69 11.99
CA SER A 22 14.93 18.24 13.31
C SER A 22 15.16 16.72 13.30
N PRO A 23 15.91 16.16 14.27
CA PRO A 23 16.06 14.71 14.40
C PRO A 23 14.72 13.96 14.50
N ASP A 24 13.75 14.53 15.21
CA ASP A 24 12.42 13.95 15.36
C ASP A 24 11.65 13.95 14.04
N GLU A 25 11.70 15.05 13.29
CA GLU A 25 11.06 15.15 11.96
C GLU A 25 11.71 14.22 10.93
N ALA A 26 13.02 14.04 11.00
CA ALA A 26 13.73 13.09 10.15
C ALA A 26 13.32 11.64 10.46
N THR A 27 13.17 11.32 11.76
CA THR A 27 12.67 10.01 12.21
C THR A 27 11.23 9.79 11.76
N GLU A 28 10.37 10.81 11.88
CA GLU A 28 8.97 10.73 11.42
C GLU A 28 8.88 10.54 9.90
N LEU A 29 9.78 11.19 9.13
CA LEU A 29 9.85 11.01 7.69
C LEU A 29 10.20 9.57 7.32
N GLU A 30 11.18 8.97 8.00
CA GLU A 30 11.56 7.56 7.81
C GLU A 30 10.38 6.62 8.13
N GLN A 31 9.67 6.85 9.23
CA GLN A 31 8.48 6.07 9.59
C GLN A 31 7.38 6.18 8.53
N CYS A 32 7.10 7.39 8.03
CA CYS A 32 6.13 7.60 6.95
C CYS A 32 6.57 6.88 5.66
N GLN A 33 7.87 6.89 5.34
CA GLN A 33 8.41 6.18 4.19
C GLN A 33 8.25 4.67 4.33
N GLN A 34 8.54 4.10 5.50
CA GLN A 34 8.34 2.68 5.74
C GLN A 34 6.88 2.26 5.55
N LEU A 35 5.93 3.07 6.05
CA LEU A 35 4.50 2.84 5.83
C LEU A 35 4.11 2.91 4.35
N ASN A 36 4.69 3.86 3.60
CA ASN A 36 4.47 3.97 2.16
C ASN A 36 5.02 2.77 1.39
N VAL A 37 6.22 2.30 1.72
CA VAL A 37 6.81 1.10 1.11
C VAL A 37 5.89 -0.10 1.34
N ASN A 38 5.41 -0.29 2.56
CA ASN A 38 4.49 -1.37 2.89
C ASN A 38 3.16 -1.24 2.12
N TYR A 39 2.58 -0.04 2.05
CA TYR A 39 1.33 0.18 1.33
C TYR A 39 1.48 -0.05 -0.18
N VAL A 40 2.52 0.51 -0.80
CA VAL A 40 2.72 0.43 -2.26
C VAL A 40 3.07 -0.98 -2.69
N SER A 41 3.87 -1.71 -1.92
CA SER A 41 4.19 -3.12 -2.23
C SER A 41 2.96 -4.01 -2.22
N GLU A 42 2.08 -3.85 -1.23
CA GLU A 42 0.81 -4.58 -1.14
C GLU A 42 -0.16 -4.19 -2.27
N ALA A 43 -0.24 -2.90 -2.61
CA ALA A 43 -1.04 -2.43 -3.73
C ALA A 43 -0.56 -3.02 -5.07
N ALA A 44 0.76 -3.04 -5.29
CA ALA A 44 1.37 -3.60 -6.49
C ALA A 44 1.14 -5.11 -6.59
N TYR A 45 1.25 -5.83 -5.47
CA TYR A 45 0.94 -7.26 -5.40
C TYR A 45 -0.50 -7.54 -5.86
N LEU A 46 -1.49 -6.84 -5.31
CA LEU A 46 -2.89 -7.03 -5.67
C LEU A 46 -3.16 -6.69 -7.14
N ALA A 47 -2.56 -5.62 -7.66
CA ALA A 47 -2.67 -5.25 -9.07
C ALA A 47 -2.13 -6.35 -10.00
N ASN A 48 -0.98 -6.93 -9.66
CA ASN A 48 -0.39 -8.03 -10.42
C ASN A 48 -1.26 -9.30 -10.35
N MET A 49 -1.85 -9.62 -9.20
CA MET A 49 -2.76 -10.77 -9.06
C MET A 49 -4.03 -10.59 -9.88
N SER A 50 -4.59 -9.37 -9.91
CA SER A 50 -5.75 -9.06 -10.76
C SER A 50 -5.43 -9.22 -12.24
N LEU A 51 -4.25 -8.77 -12.66
CA LEU A 51 -3.77 -8.94 -14.04
C LEU A 51 -3.58 -10.43 -14.38
N LEU A 52 -2.99 -11.22 -13.49
CA LEU A 52 -2.78 -12.65 -13.69
C LEU A 52 -4.10 -13.41 -13.80
N ALA A 53 -5.09 -13.08 -12.97
CA ALA A 53 -6.44 -13.66 -13.05
C ALA A 53 -7.11 -13.34 -14.39
N SER A 54 -7.03 -12.08 -14.82
CA SER A 54 -7.55 -11.62 -16.11
C SER A 54 -6.88 -12.36 -17.29
N MET A 55 -5.55 -12.46 -17.30
CA MET A 55 -4.80 -13.17 -18.33
C MET A 55 -5.13 -14.67 -18.39
N SER A 56 -5.45 -15.26 -17.23
CA SER A 56 -5.84 -16.66 -17.10
C SER A 56 -7.33 -16.90 -17.42
N LYS A 57 -8.10 -15.83 -17.70
CA LYS A 57 -9.56 -15.85 -17.88
C LYS A 57 -10.33 -16.39 -16.68
N ASP A 58 -9.73 -16.33 -15.49
CA ASP A 58 -10.40 -16.70 -14.24
C ASP A 58 -11.16 -15.48 -13.69
N ILE A 59 -12.40 -15.36 -14.15
CA ILE A 59 -13.28 -14.24 -13.81
C ILE A 59 -13.61 -14.21 -12.32
N ASN A 60 -13.83 -15.38 -11.71
CA ASN A 60 -14.19 -15.48 -10.30
C ASN A 60 -13.03 -14.99 -9.43
N TRP A 61 -11.82 -15.49 -9.69
CA TRP A 61 -10.61 -15.04 -9.00
C TRP A 61 -10.36 -13.55 -9.23
N GLN A 62 -10.57 -13.04 -10.45
CA GLN A 62 -10.43 -11.61 -10.73
C GLN A 62 -11.39 -10.76 -9.88
N HIS A 63 -12.66 -11.16 -9.75
CA HIS A 63 -13.62 -10.46 -8.89
C HIS A 63 -13.24 -10.50 -7.41
N GLU A 64 -12.71 -11.61 -6.92
CA GLU A 64 -12.19 -11.72 -5.56
C GLU A 64 -11.04 -10.73 -5.31
N ILE A 65 -10.06 -10.66 -6.22
CA ILE A 65 -8.95 -9.70 -6.10
C ILE A 65 -9.44 -8.26 -6.19
N CYS A 66 -10.40 -7.95 -7.07
CA CYS A 66 -10.99 -6.61 -7.13
C CYS A 66 -11.63 -6.20 -5.79
N LYS A 67 -12.35 -7.13 -5.14
CA LYS A 67 -12.93 -6.90 -3.81
C LYS A 67 -11.84 -6.68 -2.75
N GLU A 68 -10.75 -7.44 -2.81
CA GLU A 68 -9.60 -7.23 -1.93
C GLU A 68 -8.93 -5.86 -2.15
N ILE A 69 -8.81 -5.40 -3.41
CA ILE A 69 -8.29 -4.08 -3.76
C ILE A 69 -9.17 -2.98 -3.16
N GLU A 70 -10.48 -3.07 -3.32
CA GLU A 70 -11.42 -2.09 -2.74
C GLU A 70 -11.30 -2.02 -1.22
N GLN A 71 -11.27 -3.18 -0.55
CA GLN A 71 -11.09 -3.24 0.89
C GLN A 71 -9.71 -2.69 1.33
N PHE A 72 -8.65 -3.02 0.59
CA PHE A 72 -7.31 -2.53 0.84
C PHE A 72 -7.24 -1.00 0.71
N GLN A 73 -7.87 -0.43 -0.31
CA GLN A 73 -7.93 1.02 -0.50
C GLN A 73 -8.68 1.73 0.63
N LEU A 74 -9.74 1.12 1.18
CA LEU A 74 -10.50 1.69 2.29
C LEU A 74 -9.76 1.59 3.64
N THR A 75 -9.03 0.50 3.87
CA THR A 75 -8.49 0.17 5.20
C THR A 75 -6.98 0.30 5.32
N GLY A 76 -6.25 0.34 4.21
CA GLY A 76 -4.80 0.20 4.15
C GLY A 76 -4.28 -1.17 4.56
N LYS A 77 -5.17 -2.17 4.71
CA LYS A 77 -4.82 -3.51 5.21
C LYS A 77 -5.30 -4.58 4.23
N ARG A 78 -4.38 -5.44 3.80
CA ARG A 78 -4.73 -6.64 3.03
C ARG A 78 -5.20 -7.72 4.02
N LYS A 79 -6.33 -8.36 3.73
CA LYS A 79 -6.67 -9.61 4.42
C LYS A 79 -5.74 -10.67 3.83
N LYS A 80 -4.80 -11.19 4.62
CA LYS A 80 -4.06 -12.38 4.19
C LYS A 80 -5.08 -13.51 4.14
N SER A 81 -5.58 -13.84 2.95
CA SER A 81 -6.16 -15.16 2.73
C SER A 81 -5.08 -16.13 3.17
N GLY A 82 -5.42 -16.97 4.16
CA GLY A 82 -4.51 -18.02 4.59
C GLY A 82 -4.10 -18.78 3.33
N THR A 83 -2.82 -19.11 3.23
CA THR A 83 -2.39 -20.23 2.42
C THR A 83 -3.32 -21.40 2.75
N ALA A 84 -4.29 -21.67 1.89
CA ALA A 84 -4.80 -23.01 1.78
C ALA A 84 -3.57 -23.83 1.39
N GLY A 85 -3.12 -24.71 2.29
CA GLY A 85 -2.17 -25.76 1.93
C GLY A 85 -2.67 -26.44 0.65
N ALA A 86 -1.83 -26.79 -0.30
CA ALA A 86 -0.77 -27.76 -0.11
C ALA A 86 -1.26 -28.94 0.74
N GLU A 87 -2.30 -29.62 0.24
CA GLU A 87 -2.56 -31.04 0.42
C GLU A 87 -2.92 -31.65 -0.94
#